data_AF-A0A0C3A634-F1
#
_entry.id   AF-A0A0C3A634-F1
#
_cell.length_a   1.000
_cell.length_b   1.000
_cell.length_c   1.000
_cell.angle_alpha   90.00
_cell.angle_beta   90.00
_cell.angle_gamma   90.00
#
_symmetry.space_group_name_H-M   'P 1'
#
loop_
_entity.id
_entity.type
_entity.pdbx_description
1 polymer ?
#
loop_
_entity_poly.entity_id
_entity_poly.type
_entity_poly.pdbx_seq_one_letter_code
_entity_poly.pdbx_strand_id
1 'polypeptide(L)'
;MQSIGLLVCSCATAAQQLLQLGYFPCAPLAPTLAVSLKVLTFVKKLFVHIPPNTSAWCEAFQSYLGSMGYTIDAKDGIRRRFSNAYHWYCILDITVDQYIQQSTQVCSSLHSVTSYTNTSLPALPVLSSTTSPPVLIQTHTSSSLNFPIHTKRCPSEYLHYRCPLCFGGSYQTDINQNRWDSWSVY
;
A
#
# COMPACT_ATOMS: atom_id res chain seq x y z
N MET A 1 -6.29 24.40 -11.95
CA MET A 1 -6.56 23.10 -11.31
C MET A 1 -7.84 22.56 -11.90
N GLN A 2 -7.89 21.28 -12.22
CA GLN A 2 -9.07 20.64 -12.80
C GLN A 2 -9.88 19.96 -11.70
N SER A 3 -11.20 20.16 -11.70
CA SER A 3 -12.12 19.44 -10.82
C SER A 3 -12.54 18.12 -11.48
N ILE A 4 -12.54 17.03 -10.72
CA ILE A 4 -12.93 15.70 -11.18
C ILE A 4 -14.12 15.24 -10.35
N GLY A 5 -15.23 14.90 -11.00
CA GLY A 5 -16.38 14.26 -10.36
C GLY A 5 -16.15 12.76 -10.23
N LEU A 6 -16.32 12.21 -9.03
CA LEU A 6 -16.15 10.78 -8.75
C LEU A 6 -17.47 10.17 -8.27
N LEU A 7 -17.79 8.97 -8.73
CA LEU A 7 -18.95 8.21 -8.27
C LEU A 7 -18.50 7.14 -7.28
N VAL A 8 -18.44 7.48 -6.00
CA VAL A 8 -17.86 6.58 -4.99
C VAL A 8 -18.87 5.51 -4.57
N CYS A 9 -18.49 4.24 -4.71
CA CYS A 9 -19.21 3.09 -4.14
C CYS A 9 -18.26 2.18 -3.35
N SER A 10 -18.80 1.25 -2.58
CA SER A 10 -18.01 0.17 -1.95
C SER A 10 -17.25 -0.69 -2.98
N CYS A 11 -17.76 -0.76 -4.21
CA CYS A 11 -17.18 -1.47 -5.34
C CYS A 11 -16.04 -0.73 -6.06
N ALA A 12 -16.00 0.60 -5.98
CA ALA A 12 -15.11 1.46 -6.73
C ALA A 12 -14.83 2.70 -5.88
N THR A 13 -13.76 2.60 -5.10
CA THR A 13 -13.34 3.68 -4.21
C THR A 13 -12.84 4.88 -5.01
N ALA A 14 -12.89 6.07 -4.40
CA ALA A 14 -12.33 7.29 -5.00
C ALA A 14 -10.87 7.10 -5.44
N ALA A 15 -10.08 6.40 -4.61
CA ALA A 15 -8.68 6.10 -4.91
C ALA A 15 -8.51 5.26 -6.18
N GLN A 16 -9.32 4.22 -6.35
CA GLN A 16 -9.25 3.34 -7.52
C GLN A 16 -9.58 4.10 -8.82
N GLN A 17 -10.64 4.92 -8.79
CA GLN A 17 -11.03 5.72 -9.96
C GLN A 17 -9.96 6.76 -10.33
N LEU A 18 -9.37 7.43 -9.34
CA LEU A 18 -8.28 8.38 -9.58
C LEU A 18 -7.05 7.71 -10.18
N LEU A 19 -6.68 6.51 -9.70
CA LEU A 19 -5.57 5.74 -10.25
C LEU A 19 -5.81 5.35 -11.71
N GLN A 20 -7.04 4.95 -12.06
CA GLN A 20 -7.42 4.67 -13.45
C GLN A 20 -7.30 5.90 -14.36
N LEU A 21 -7.48 7.10 -13.80
CA LEU A 21 -7.29 8.37 -14.49
C LEU A 21 -5.83 8.86 -14.47
N GLY A 22 -4.91 8.14 -13.85
CA GLY A 22 -3.49 8.51 -13.76
C GLY A 22 -3.16 9.53 -12.65
N TYR A 23 -4.04 9.65 -11.65
CA TYR A 23 -3.87 10.51 -10.48
C TYR A 23 -3.81 9.68 -9.19
N PHE A 24 -3.11 10.20 -8.20
CA PHE A 24 -2.98 9.59 -6.89
C PHE A 24 -3.62 10.49 -5.83
N PRO A 25 -4.55 9.99 -5.00
CA PRO A 25 -5.24 10.79 -4.01
C PRO A 25 -4.35 11.17 -2.82
N CYS A 26 -4.62 12.32 -2.19
CA CYS A 26 -4.03 12.68 -0.91
C CYS A 26 -4.63 11.92 0.29
N ALA A 27 -5.80 11.30 0.13
CA ALA A 27 -6.48 10.49 1.14
C ALA A 27 -7.35 9.40 0.47
N PRO A 28 -7.46 8.20 1.05
CA PRO A 28 -8.12 7.06 0.40
C PRO A 28 -9.65 7.19 0.30
N LEU A 29 -10.29 7.82 1.30
CA LEU A 29 -11.75 7.89 1.43
C LEU A 29 -12.34 9.19 0.85
N ALA A 30 -11.76 10.33 1.21
CA ALA A 30 -12.23 11.66 0.80
C ALA A 30 -11.06 12.54 0.33
N PRO A 31 -10.53 12.31 -0.89
CA PRO A 31 -9.41 13.09 -1.39
C PRO A 31 -9.82 14.53 -1.71
N THR A 32 -9.18 15.50 -1.05
CA THR A 32 -9.30 16.93 -1.37
C THR A 32 -8.35 17.39 -2.48
N LEU A 33 -7.37 16.55 -2.79
CA LEU A 33 -6.35 16.79 -3.82
C LEU A 33 -5.97 15.43 -4.42
N ALA A 34 -5.74 15.41 -5.72
CA ALA A 34 -5.08 14.31 -6.38
C ALA A 34 -3.89 14.84 -7.18
N VAL A 35 -2.76 14.13 -7.11
CA VAL A 35 -1.51 14.50 -7.77
C VAL A 35 -1.28 13.54 -8.92
N SER A 36 -0.88 14.02 -10.10
CA SER A 36 -0.58 13.12 -11.22
C SER A 36 0.53 12.13 -10.84
N LEU A 37 0.36 10.86 -11.24
CA LEU A 37 1.39 9.84 -11.06
C LEU A 37 2.73 10.27 -11.68
N LYS A 38 2.71 10.98 -12.82
CA LYS A 38 3.93 11.48 -13.48
C LYS A 38 4.71 12.46 -12.59
N VAL A 39 4.00 13.35 -11.89
CA VAL A 39 4.62 14.30 -10.95
C VAL A 39 5.21 13.55 -9.76
N LEU A 40 4.47 12.59 -9.20
CA LEU A 40 4.97 11.79 -8.08
C LEU A 40 6.19 10.95 -8.45
N THR A 41 6.19 10.30 -9.61
CA THR A 41 7.36 9.58 -10.14
C THR A 41 8.54 10.52 -10.37
N PHE A 42 8.31 11.72 -10.89
CA PHE A 42 9.37 12.73 -11.06
C PHE A 42 9.97 13.14 -9.71
N VAL A 43 9.15 13.48 -8.72
CA VAL A 43 9.63 13.90 -7.39
C VAL A 43 10.36 12.76 -6.69
N LYS A 44 9.85 11.53 -6.79
CA LYS A 44 10.53 10.35 -6.27
C LYS A 44 11.93 10.21 -6.87
N LYS A 45 12.06 10.32 -8.19
CA LYS A 45 13.37 10.27 -8.88
C LYS A 45 14.26 11.44 -8.46
N LEU A 46 13.71 12.65 -8.34
CA LEU A 46 14.45 13.82 -7.90
C LEU A 46 15.08 13.59 -6.51
N PHE A 47 14.31 13.07 -5.55
CA PHE A 47 14.79 12.82 -4.18
C PHE A 47 15.77 11.66 -4.05
N VAL A 48 16.06 10.91 -5.12
CA VAL A 48 17.21 9.99 -5.18
C VAL A 48 18.52 10.75 -5.45
N HIS A 49 18.44 11.91 -6.09
CA HIS A 49 19.61 12.71 -6.49
C HIS A 49 19.85 13.94 -5.61
N ILE A 50 18.89 14.32 -4.78
CA ILE A 50 19.01 15.40 -3.80
C ILE A 50 18.38 14.99 -2.46
N PRO A 51 18.81 15.57 -1.32
CA PRO A 51 18.13 15.35 -0.06
C PRO A 51 16.62 15.67 -0.16
N PRO A 52 15.74 14.79 0.35
CA PRO A 52 14.30 14.98 0.22
C PRO A 52 13.84 16.20 1.01
N ASN A 53 13.50 17.27 0.30
CA ASN A 53 12.94 18.49 0.88
C ASN A 53 11.54 18.75 0.33
N THR A 54 10.56 18.04 0.89
CA THR A 54 9.15 18.17 0.49
C THR A 54 8.61 19.58 0.73
N SER A 55 9.09 20.30 1.76
CA SER A 55 8.65 21.66 2.06
C SER A 55 9.07 22.65 0.96
N ALA A 56 10.36 22.72 0.64
CA ALA A 56 10.86 23.61 -0.42
C ALA A 56 10.29 23.24 -1.79
N TRP A 57 10.14 21.93 -2.06
CA TRP A 57 9.45 21.48 -3.26
C TRP A 57 8.01 21.99 -3.33
N CYS A 58 7.25 21.90 -2.23
CA CYS A 58 5.86 22.35 -2.18
C CYS A 58 5.74 23.86 -2.34
N GLU A 59 6.63 24.63 -1.73
CA GLU A 59 6.67 26.09 -1.85
C GLU A 59 6.97 26.52 -3.29
N ALA A 60 8.00 25.94 -3.90
CA ALA A 60 8.33 26.19 -5.30
C ALA A 60 7.17 25.79 -6.23
N PHE A 61 6.54 24.64 -5.97
CA PHE A 61 5.41 24.17 -6.76
C PHE A 61 4.16 25.04 -6.58
N GLN A 62 3.88 25.50 -5.37
CA GLN A 62 2.79 26.44 -5.09
C GLN A 62 3.03 27.78 -5.79
N SER A 63 4.26 28.30 -5.74
CA SER A 63 4.65 29.54 -6.43
C SER A 63 4.48 29.41 -7.95
N TYR A 64 4.93 28.28 -8.53
CA TYR A 64 4.74 27.98 -9.94
C TYR A 64 3.27 27.86 -10.35
N LEU A 65 2.43 27.24 -9.53
CA LEU A 65 0.99 27.17 -9.80
C LEU A 65 0.33 28.55 -9.66
N GLY A 66 0.79 29.36 -8.70
CA GLY A 66 0.34 30.73 -8.51
C GLY A 66 0.65 31.62 -9.71
N SER A 67 1.84 31.50 -10.31
CA SER A 67 2.18 32.26 -11.52
C SER A 67 1.35 31.87 -12.74
N MET A 68 0.79 30.66 -12.75
CA MET A 68 -0.17 30.18 -13.75
C MET A 68 -1.63 30.58 -13.43
N GLY A 69 -1.86 31.37 -12.38
CA GLY A 69 -3.19 31.84 -11.98
C GLY A 69 -3.99 30.85 -11.12
N TYR A 70 -3.36 29.79 -10.60
CA TYR A 70 -4.04 28.83 -9.74
C TYR A 70 -3.89 29.19 -8.26
N THR A 71 -5.01 29.41 -7.58
CA THR A 71 -5.06 29.60 -6.13
C THR A 71 -5.24 28.26 -5.43
N ILE A 72 -4.33 27.93 -4.53
CA ILE A 72 -4.44 26.74 -3.69
C ILE A 72 -4.97 27.16 -2.32
N ASP A 73 -6.03 26.49 -1.88
CA ASP A 73 -6.71 26.75 -0.62
C ASP A 73 -5.75 26.75 0.58
N ALA A 74 -5.77 27.85 1.34
CA ALA A 74 -4.87 28.12 2.46
C ALA A 74 -5.20 27.28 3.71
N LYS A 75 -6.39 26.69 3.81
CA LYS A 75 -6.87 26.04 5.04
C LYS A 75 -6.04 24.82 5.48
N ASP A 76 -5.59 24.00 4.53
CA ASP A 76 -4.69 22.87 4.83
C ASP A 76 -3.33 22.95 4.11
N GLY A 77 -3.18 23.89 3.17
CA GLY A 77 -2.00 24.08 2.34
C GLY A 77 -1.69 22.92 1.39
N ILE A 78 -0.98 23.19 0.29
CA ILE A 78 -0.54 22.13 -0.64
C ILE A 78 0.40 21.14 0.04
N ARG A 79 1.20 21.62 1.00
CA ARG A 79 2.25 20.85 1.66
C ARG A 79 1.72 19.61 2.35
N ARG A 80 0.66 19.74 3.16
CA ARG A 80 0.08 18.61 3.91
C ARG A 80 -0.52 17.58 2.95
N ARG A 81 -1.33 18.05 1.99
CA ARG A 81 -2.04 17.22 1.02
C ARG A 81 -1.05 16.48 0.11
N PHE A 82 -0.02 17.17 -0.38
CA PHE A 82 1.04 16.57 -1.19
C PHE A 82 1.87 15.57 -0.38
N SER A 83 2.29 15.92 0.83
CA SER A 83 3.10 15.03 1.69
C SER A 83 2.37 13.71 1.95
N ASN A 84 1.06 13.76 2.21
CA ASN A 84 0.26 12.55 2.36
C ASN A 84 0.19 11.74 1.07
N ALA A 85 -0.10 12.37 -0.07
CA ALA A 85 -0.14 11.68 -1.36
C ALA A 85 1.20 11.01 -1.69
N TYR A 86 2.30 11.74 -1.51
CA TYR A 86 3.65 11.27 -1.78
C TYR A 86 4.05 10.11 -0.87
N HIS A 87 3.76 10.21 0.43
CA HIS A 87 4.04 9.14 1.38
C HIS A 87 3.34 7.82 1.00
N TRP A 88 2.04 7.87 0.73
CA TRP A 88 1.28 6.68 0.33
C TRP A 88 1.67 6.16 -1.04
N TYR A 89 2.03 7.05 -1.97
CA TYR A 89 2.58 6.64 -3.26
C TYR A 89 3.88 5.85 -3.08
N CYS A 90 4.82 6.32 -2.25
CA CYS A 90 6.05 5.58 -1.97
C CYS A 90 5.79 4.21 -1.34
N ILE A 91 4.84 4.11 -0.40
CA ILE A 91 4.47 2.81 0.20
C ILE A 91 3.90 1.87 -0.86
N LEU A 92 2.98 2.35 -1.69
CA LEU A 92 2.36 1.55 -2.75
C LEU A 92 3.40 1.06 -3.75
N ASP A 93 4.30 1.96 -4.17
CA ASP A 93 5.35 1.65 -5.12
C ASP A 93 6.32 0.58 -4.58
N ILE A 94 6.77 0.69 -3.31
CA ILE A 94 7.56 -0.37 -2.64
C ILE A 94 6.78 -1.69 -2.59
N THR A 95 5.48 -1.65 -2.28
CA THR A 95 4.64 -2.85 -2.18
C THR A 95 4.47 -3.54 -3.53
N VAL A 96 4.32 -2.76 -4.60
CA VAL A 96 4.23 -3.26 -5.98
C VAL A 96 5.55 -3.90 -6.39
N ASP A 97 6.69 -3.25 -6.11
CA ASP A 97 8.01 -3.82 -6.40
C ASP A 97 8.21 -5.17 -5.70
N GLN A 98 7.83 -5.26 -4.42
CA GLN A 98 7.88 -6.52 -3.66
C GLN A 98 6.98 -7.60 -4.26
N TYR A 99 5.75 -7.25 -4.65
CA TYR A 99 4.81 -8.19 -5.28
C TYR A 99 5.34 -8.72 -6.62
N ILE A 100 5.93 -7.86 -7.45
CA ILE A 100 6.53 -8.24 -8.73
C ILE A 100 7.74 -9.17 -8.49
N GLN A 101 8.59 -8.85 -7.52
CA GLN A 101 9.74 -9.69 -7.17
C GLN A 101 9.30 -11.08 -6.67
N GLN A 102 8.27 -11.16 -5.84
CA GLN A 102 7.72 -12.45 -5.39
C GLN A 102 7.15 -13.26 -6.55
N SER A 103 6.41 -12.61 -7.45
CA SER A 103 5.81 -13.26 -8.62
C SER A 103 6.87 -13.82 -9.57
N THR A 104 7.97 -13.09 -9.79
CA THR A 104 9.08 -13.55 -10.64
C THR A 104 9.91 -14.67 -10.00
N GLN A 105 10.11 -14.64 -8.67
CA GLN A 105 10.80 -15.70 -7.94
C GLN A 105 10.07 -17.05 -8.01
N VAL A 106 8.74 -17.07 -7.88
CA VAL A 106 7.93 -18.28 -8.02
C VAL A 106 8.13 -18.92 -9.39
N CYS A 107 8.05 -18.13 -10.47
CA CYS A 107 8.29 -18.63 -11.83
C CYS A 107 9.73 -19.12 -12.05
N SER A 108 10.74 -18.44 -11.48
CA SER A 108 12.14 -18.85 -11.58
C SER A 108 12.41 -20.20 -10.89
N SER A 109 11.82 -20.43 -9.70
CA SER A 109 11.97 -21.67 -8.94
C SER A 109 11.37 -22.91 -9.64
N LEU A 110 10.29 -22.72 -10.41
CA LEU A 110 9.69 -23.78 -11.22
C LEU A 110 10.60 -24.21 -12.38
N HIS A 111 11.36 -23.27 -12.95
CA HIS A 111 12.24 -23.55 -14.08
C HIS A 111 13.55 -24.24 -13.65
N SER A 112 14.02 -24.03 -12.41
CA SER A 112 15.18 -24.74 -11.87
C SER A 112 14.94 -26.24 -11.66
N VAL A 113 13.70 -26.69 -11.43
CA VAL A 113 13.40 -28.12 -11.18
C VAL A 113 13.41 -28.96 -12.46
N THR A 114 13.26 -28.35 -13.64
CA THR A 114 13.27 -29.07 -14.93
C THR A 114 14.66 -29.25 -15.54
N SER A 115 15.72 -28.81 -14.86
CA SER A 115 17.11 -28.82 -15.39
C SER A 115 18.00 -29.90 -14.79
N TYR A 116 17.44 -31.06 -14.41
CA TYR A 116 18.24 -32.25 -14.12
C TYR A 116 17.42 -33.52 -14.34
N THR A 117 17.51 -34.09 -15.55
CA THR A 117 17.79 -35.52 -15.82
C THR A 117 18.03 -35.72 -17.32
N ASN A 118 19.15 -35.19 -17.84
CA ASN A 118 19.80 -35.86 -18.96
C ASN A 118 20.79 -36.84 -18.35
N THR A 119 20.42 -38.11 -18.20
CA THR A 119 21.30 -39.30 -18.29
C THR A 119 20.45 -40.57 -18.16
N SER A 120 20.42 -41.35 -19.25
CA SER A 120 20.09 -42.78 -19.39
C SER A 120 18.82 -43.35 -18.73
N LEU A 121 17.88 -43.76 -19.58
CA LEU A 121 16.90 -44.81 -19.31
C LEU A 121 17.58 -46.11 -18.83
N PRO A 122 17.11 -46.74 -17.75
CA PRO A 122 17.12 -48.17 -17.62
C PRO A 122 15.68 -48.71 -17.65
N ALA A 123 15.52 -49.84 -18.32
CA ALA A 123 14.26 -50.53 -18.53
C ALA A 123 13.53 -50.89 -17.22
N LEU A 124 12.21 -50.73 -17.24
CA LEU A 124 11.28 -51.25 -16.23
C LEU A 124 11.29 -52.80 -16.23
N PRO A 125 11.35 -53.46 -15.05
CA PRO A 125 10.85 -54.81 -14.90
C PRO A 125 9.48 -54.83 -14.21
N VAL A 126 8.50 -55.29 -14.98
CA VAL A 126 7.39 -56.21 -14.65
C VAL A 126 6.92 -56.29 -13.19
N LEU A 127 5.66 -55.88 -13.01
CA LEU A 127 4.83 -56.07 -11.82
C LEU A 127 4.35 -57.53 -11.72
N SER A 128 4.71 -58.23 -10.64
CA SER A 128 4.09 -59.50 -10.24
C SER A 128 3.81 -59.52 -8.73
N SER A 129 2.55 -59.73 -8.42
CA SER A 129 1.87 -59.87 -7.13
C SER A 129 2.38 -61.01 -6.23
N THR A 130 2.31 -60.87 -4.90
CA THR A 130 1.43 -61.65 -3.98
C THR A 130 1.75 -61.48 -2.47
N THR A 131 0.67 -61.53 -1.66
CA THR A 131 0.55 -62.03 -0.26
C THR A 131 1.08 -61.25 0.97
N SER A 132 0.15 -60.51 1.60
CA SER A 132 -0.32 -60.55 3.01
C SER A 132 0.60 -60.28 4.26
N PRO A 133 0.03 -59.79 5.39
CA PRO A 133 0.65 -58.91 6.40
C PRO A 133 0.96 -59.60 7.77
N PRO A 134 1.46 -58.91 8.83
CA PRO A 134 0.56 -58.34 9.86
C PRO A 134 1.07 -57.13 10.75
N VAL A 135 0.12 -56.27 11.21
CA VAL A 135 -0.15 -55.89 12.63
C VAL A 135 0.76 -54.88 13.40
N LEU A 136 0.20 -53.69 13.78
CA LEU A 136 0.03 -53.10 15.15
C LEU A 136 -0.07 -51.53 15.16
N ILE A 137 -1.21 -51.03 15.69
CA ILE A 137 -1.36 -49.93 16.72
C ILE A 137 -0.88 -48.50 16.36
N GLN A 138 -1.53 -47.35 16.65
CA GLN A 138 -2.75 -46.96 17.37
C GLN A 138 -3.25 -45.62 16.81
N THR A 139 -4.56 -45.43 16.89
CA THR A 139 -5.32 -44.17 16.98
C THR A 139 -4.69 -43.12 17.91
N HIS A 140 -4.77 -41.82 17.60
CA HIS A 140 -5.25 -40.78 18.52
C HIS A 140 -5.72 -39.52 17.76
N THR A 141 -7.01 -39.24 17.95
CA THR A 141 -7.75 -38.00 17.74
C THR A 141 -7.32 -36.91 18.74
N SER A 142 -7.78 -35.68 18.49
CA SER A 142 -7.72 -34.43 19.31
C SER A 142 -6.49 -33.55 18.98
N SER A 143 -6.54 -32.23 18.82
CA SER A 143 -7.49 -31.25 19.35
C SER A 143 -7.34 -29.91 18.62
N SER A 144 -8.45 -29.21 18.44
CA SER A 144 -8.53 -27.81 18.04
C SER A 144 -7.69 -26.92 18.97
N LEU A 145 -6.80 -26.10 18.40
CA LEU A 145 -6.41 -24.84 19.00
C LEU A 145 -6.82 -23.72 18.04
N ASN A 146 -7.93 -23.07 18.41
CA ASN A 146 -8.44 -21.83 17.84
C ASN A 146 -7.35 -20.76 17.87
N PHE A 147 -6.73 -20.48 16.74
CA PHE A 147 -6.05 -19.21 16.52
C PHE A 147 -7.11 -18.19 16.08
N PRO A 148 -7.25 -17.04 16.75
CA PRO A 148 -8.15 -16.00 16.29
C PRO A 148 -7.62 -15.49 14.96
N ILE A 149 -8.40 -15.74 13.90
CA ILE A 149 -8.22 -15.11 12.60
C ILE A 149 -8.35 -13.61 12.84
N HIS A 150 -7.21 -12.93 13.01
CA HIS A 150 -7.18 -11.49 13.11
C HIS A 150 -7.52 -10.96 11.72
N THR A 151 -8.80 -10.71 11.48
CA THR A 151 -9.29 -9.96 10.34
C THR A 151 -8.74 -8.54 10.45
N LYS A 152 -7.50 -8.33 10.02
CA LYS A 152 -6.87 -7.01 9.88
C LYS A 152 -7.54 -6.27 8.72
N ARG A 153 -8.76 -5.81 8.95
CA ARG A 153 -9.47 -4.86 8.07
C ARG A 153 -9.63 -3.47 8.71
N CYS A 154 -9.14 -3.27 9.93
CA CYS A 154 -9.08 -1.96 10.57
C CYS A 154 -7.61 -1.52 10.75
N PRO A 155 -7.29 -0.26 10.40
CA PRO A 155 -6.05 0.40 10.84
C PRO A 155 -5.93 0.38 12.37
N SER A 156 -4.72 0.52 12.90
CA SER A 156 -4.50 0.54 14.36
C SER A 156 -5.16 1.77 15.00
N GLU A 157 -5.53 1.65 16.27
CA GLU A 157 -6.13 2.75 17.05
C GLU A 157 -5.26 4.01 17.05
N TYR A 158 -3.94 3.84 17.08
CA TYR A 158 -2.98 4.94 16.95
C TYR A 158 -3.16 5.73 15.64
N LEU A 159 -3.40 5.05 14.51
CA LEU A 159 -3.65 5.70 13.23
C LEU A 159 -5.03 6.39 13.21
N HIS A 160 -6.03 5.82 13.86
CA HIS A 160 -7.36 6.43 14.00
C HIS A 160 -7.27 7.77 14.75
N TYR A 161 -6.48 7.84 15.81
CA TYR A 161 -6.28 9.07 16.59
C TYR A 161 -5.50 10.14 15.82
N ARG A 162 -4.50 9.76 15.02
CA ARG A 162 -3.62 10.71 14.29
C ARG A 162 -4.24 11.28 13.02
N CYS A 163 -5.07 10.52 12.31
CA CYS A 163 -5.89 11.04 11.21
C CYS A 163 -7.27 10.38 11.17
N PRO A 164 -8.26 10.91 11.92
CA PRO A 164 -9.62 10.39 11.92
C PRO A 164 -10.24 10.36 10.51
N LEU A 165 -9.90 11.36 9.67
CA LEU A 165 -10.37 11.48 8.29
C LEU A 165 -9.79 10.42 7.33
N CYS A 166 -8.58 9.92 7.62
CA CYS A 166 -7.90 8.95 6.77
C CYS A 166 -8.23 7.50 7.15
N PHE A 167 -8.56 7.27 8.43
CA PHE A 167 -8.64 5.94 9.02
C PHE A 167 -9.95 5.67 9.78
N GLY A 168 -10.92 6.57 9.76
CA GLY A 168 -12.27 6.30 10.29
C GLY A 168 -12.38 6.33 11.82
N GLY A 169 -11.60 7.19 12.50
CA GLY A 169 -11.75 7.43 13.94
C GLY A 169 -13.05 8.19 14.25
N SER A 170 -13.79 7.77 15.27
CA SER A 170 -14.96 8.50 15.77
C SER A 170 -14.52 9.79 16.45
N TYR A 171 -15.00 10.93 15.95
CA TYR A 171 -14.82 12.23 16.60
C TYR A 171 -15.53 12.23 17.96
N GLN A 172 -14.76 12.15 19.05
CA GLN A 172 -15.26 12.62 20.34
C GLN A 172 -15.15 14.15 20.32
N THR A 173 -16.28 14.80 20.09
CA THR A 173 -16.43 16.23 20.34
C THR A 173 -16.39 16.46 21.84
N ASP A 174 -15.20 16.48 22.42
CA ASP A 174 -14.98 17.17 23.69
C ASP A 174 -14.71 18.64 23.39
N ILE A 175 -15.78 19.43 23.58
CA ILE A 175 -15.71 20.87 23.79
C ILE A 175 -14.92 21.06 25.08
N ASN A 176 -13.60 21.23 24.94
CA ASN A 176 -12.63 21.86 25.87
C ASN A 176 -11.29 21.13 25.81
N GLN A 177 -10.39 21.53 24.90
CA GLN A 177 -8.97 21.67 25.23
C GLN A 177 -8.27 22.55 24.18
N ASN A 178 -8.39 23.87 24.35
CA ASN A 178 -7.42 24.83 23.83
C ASN A 178 -6.07 24.55 24.49
N ARG A 179 -5.19 23.77 23.85
CA ARG A 179 -3.77 23.72 24.21
C ARG A 179 -2.92 23.17 23.08
N TRP A 180 -2.65 24.00 22.08
CA TRP A 180 -1.44 23.89 21.25
C TRP A 180 -0.91 25.28 20.93
N ASP A 181 -0.77 26.11 21.97
CA ASP A 181 0.19 27.22 21.94
C ASP A 181 1.55 26.68 22.39
N SER A 182 2.60 27.18 21.73
CA SER A 182 4.03 27.02 22.01
C SER A 182 4.76 25.97 21.18
N TRP A 183 5.37 26.45 20.09
CA TRP A 183 6.67 25.96 19.65
C TRP A 183 7.61 27.15 19.55
N SER A 184 8.57 27.19 20.47
CA SER A 184 9.64 28.19 20.53
C SER A 184 10.52 28.14 19.29
N VAL A 185 10.88 29.35 18.85
CA VAL A 185 11.87 29.65 17.83
C VAL A 185 13.27 29.29 18.34
N TYR A 186 14.03 28.57 17.52
CA TYR A 186 15.44 28.85 17.27
C TYR A 186 15.66 28.89 15.77
#